data_AF-A0A1H7I1T5-F1
#
_entry.id   AF-A0A1H7I1T5-F1
#
_cell.length_a   1.000
_cell.length_b   1.000
_cell.length_c   1.000
_cell.angle_alpha   90.00
_cell.angle_beta   90.00
_cell.angle_gamma   90.00
#
_symmetry.space_group_name_H-M   'P 1'
#
loop_
_entity.id
_entity.type
_entity.pdbx_description
1 polymer ?
#
loop_
_entity_poly.entity_id
_entity_poly.type
_entity_poly.pdbx_seq_one_letter_code
_entity_poly.pdbx_strand_id
1 'polypeptide(L)'
;MKNKEDELLSVQYRIEKSGMKQQKLEDRLVSISKELKRSKRNSIIFMILFFLVVIGMSFAMYYLNEDGFNPSPDQSLDATENIDEVKKMNDSLQEELMKLKTDISDYKEKLSLRTDDIPEVSMDTVITDSSKGKSADDIKKLKFQKQHCYVKNVFRTNGVIFIEADFIEYYKGRKAVKKAKENNDAEYDIDKNGDTLYFLYDNYYVSNTNTKLRRLELNDKVRIQNLNQISKGFPLKAFQKIISNDPIMVLEMNDGIVYKITKQKLP
;
A
#
# COMPACT_ATOMS: atom_id res chain seq x y z
N MET A 1 -20.58 -32.83 -45.66
CA MET A 1 -19.11 -32.98 -45.57
C MET A 1 -18.43 -31.73 -44.98
N LYS A 2 -18.90 -30.50 -45.24
CA LYS A 2 -18.32 -29.24 -44.69
C LYS A 2 -18.12 -29.19 -43.16
N ASN A 3 -19.05 -29.72 -42.36
CA ASN A 3 -18.95 -29.63 -40.89
C ASN A 3 -17.72 -30.36 -40.29
N LYS A 4 -17.18 -31.38 -40.96
CA LYS A 4 -16.01 -32.12 -40.45
C LYS A 4 -14.69 -31.36 -40.66
N GLU A 5 -14.62 -30.53 -41.69
CA GLU A 5 -13.44 -29.71 -41.99
C GLU A 5 -13.34 -28.54 -41.00
N ASP A 6 -14.47 -27.90 -40.70
CA ASP A 6 -14.54 -26.80 -39.72
C ASP A 6 -14.19 -27.28 -38.29
N GLU A 7 -14.59 -28.51 -37.93
CA GLU A 7 -14.21 -29.11 -36.64
C GLU A 7 -12.71 -29.38 -36.55
N LEU A 8 -12.09 -29.92 -37.62
CA LEU A 8 -10.64 -30.18 -37.65
C LEU A 8 -9.81 -28.88 -37.56
N LEU A 9 -10.24 -27.83 -38.26
CA LEU A 9 -9.63 -26.50 -38.17
C LEU A 9 -9.71 -25.92 -36.74
N SER A 10 -10.85 -26.12 -36.07
CA SER A 10 -11.04 -25.65 -34.69
C SER A 10 -10.15 -26.39 -33.68
N VAL A 11 -9.90 -27.69 -33.91
CA VAL A 11 -9.03 -28.51 -33.06
C VAL A 11 -7.56 -28.13 -33.26
N GLN A 12 -7.13 -27.94 -34.51
CA GLN A 12 -5.77 -27.51 -34.83
C GLN A 12 -5.45 -26.15 -34.20
N TYR A 13 -6.39 -25.20 -34.28
CA TYR A 13 -6.26 -23.89 -33.63
C TYR A 13 -6.15 -24.00 -32.11
N ARG A 14 -6.88 -24.92 -31.47
CA ARG A 14 -6.78 -25.15 -30.01
C ARG A 14 -5.43 -25.74 -29.62
N ILE A 15 -4.89 -26.66 -30.42
CA ILE A 15 -3.57 -27.27 -30.19
C ILE A 15 -2.48 -26.20 -30.31
N GLU A 16 -2.49 -25.42 -31.39
CA GLU A 16 -1.51 -24.34 -31.61
C GLU A 16 -1.56 -23.29 -30.50
N LYS A 17 -2.77 -22.88 -30.10
CA LYS A 17 -2.96 -21.93 -28.98
C LYS A 17 -2.48 -22.49 -27.64
N SER A 18 -2.56 -23.80 -27.44
CA SER A 18 -2.04 -24.45 -26.22
C SER A 18 -0.51 -24.51 -26.23
N GLY A 19 0.10 -24.78 -27.39
CA GLY A 19 1.56 -24.77 -27.58
C GLY A 19 2.18 -23.39 -27.32
N MET A 20 1.58 -22.32 -27.85
CA MET A 20 2.05 -20.94 -27.59
C MET A 20 1.98 -20.57 -26.10
N LYS A 21 1.00 -21.09 -25.36
CA LYS A 21 0.88 -20.85 -23.91
C LYS A 21 1.96 -21.59 -23.12
N GLN A 22 2.30 -22.82 -23.49
CA GLN A 22 3.39 -23.58 -22.87
C GLN A 22 4.74 -22.90 -23.12
N GLN A 23 5.03 -22.50 -24.35
CA GLN A 23 6.28 -21.82 -24.68
C GLN A 23 6.43 -20.50 -23.89
N LYS A 24 5.35 -19.73 -23.75
CA LYS A 24 5.34 -18.50 -22.94
C LYS A 24 5.56 -18.75 -21.44
N LEU A 25 5.16 -19.93 -20.93
CA LEU A 25 5.45 -20.33 -19.55
C LEU A 25 6.91 -20.74 -19.38
N GLU A 26 7.46 -21.48 -20.33
CA GLU A 26 8.88 -21.87 -20.34
C GLU A 26 9.79 -20.64 -20.40
N ASP A 27 9.52 -19.69 -21.29
CA ASP A 27 10.28 -18.43 -21.39
C ASP A 27 10.26 -17.64 -20.07
N ARG A 28 9.12 -17.64 -19.38
CA ARG A 28 8.98 -17.01 -18.05
C ARG A 28 9.75 -17.75 -16.97
N LEU A 29 9.78 -19.08 -16.99
CA LEU A 29 10.55 -19.87 -16.02
C LEU A 29 12.06 -19.67 -16.24
N VAL A 30 12.51 -19.61 -17.50
CA VAL A 30 13.91 -19.34 -17.83
C VAL A 30 14.33 -17.93 -17.39
N SER A 31 13.49 -16.92 -17.60
CA SER A 31 13.81 -15.56 -17.14
C SER A 31 13.87 -15.45 -15.61
N ILE A 32 12.91 -16.06 -14.89
CA ILE A 32 12.91 -16.12 -13.42
C ILE A 32 14.15 -16.85 -12.90
N SER A 33 14.54 -17.97 -13.51
CA SER A 33 15.76 -18.71 -13.14
C SER A 33 17.03 -17.86 -13.33
N LYS A 34 17.11 -17.11 -14.44
CA LYS A 34 18.23 -16.20 -14.73
C LYS A 34 18.31 -15.04 -13.74
N GLU A 35 17.17 -14.48 -13.32
CA GLU A 35 17.10 -13.45 -12.29
C GLU A 35 17.48 -13.98 -10.91
N LEU A 36 17.03 -15.18 -10.53
CA LEU A 36 17.41 -15.84 -9.28
C LEU A 36 18.92 -16.09 -9.20
N LYS A 37 19.54 -16.54 -10.30
CA LYS A 37 20.98 -16.79 -10.36
C LYS A 37 21.79 -15.50 -10.24
N ARG A 38 21.30 -14.39 -10.81
CA ARG A 38 21.92 -13.06 -10.67
C ARG A 38 21.80 -12.52 -9.24
N SER A 39 20.66 -12.76 -8.59
CA SER A 39 20.42 -12.38 -7.19
C SER A 39 21.31 -13.14 -6.21
N LYS A 40 21.49 -14.46 -6.37
CA LYS A 40 22.41 -15.27 -5.53
C LYS A 40 23.85 -14.75 -5.58
N ARG A 41 24.34 -14.32 -6.74
CA ARG A 41 25.70 -13.78 -6.86
C ARG A 41 25.87 -12.48 -6.06
N ASN A 42 24.86 -11.62 -6.07
CA ASN A 42 24.88 -10.39 -5.27
C ASN A 42 24.76 -10.70 -3.77
N SER A 43 23.95 -11.70 -3.39
CA SER A 43 23.82 -12.14 -2.00
C SER A 43 25.14 -12.63 -1.40
N ILE A 44 25.98 -13.34 -2.18
CA ILE A 44 27.29 -13.81 -1.71
C ILE A 44 28.23 -12.63 -1.44
N ILE A 45 28.22 -11.60 -2.31
CA ILE A 45 29.06 -10.40 -2.14
C ILE A 45 28.67 -9.64 -0.86
N PHE A 46 27.37 -9.51 -0.56
CA PHE A 46 26.91 -8.89 0.69
C PHE A 46 27.32 -9.68 1.93
N MET A 47 27.31 -11.01 1.87
CA MET A 47 27.73 -11.84 3.00
C MET A 47 29.22 -11.64 3.31
N ILE A 48 30.08 -11.60 2.28
CA ILE A 48 31.52 -11.34 2.44
C ILE A 48 31.76 -9.95 3.03
N LEU A 49 31.05 -8.93 2.54
CA LEU A 49 31.16 -7.56 3.06
C LEU A 49 30.77 -7.48 4.54
N PHE A 50 29.72 -8.19 4.95
CA PHE A 50 29.29 -8.25 6.35
C PHE A 50 30.36 -8.86 7.26
N PHE A 51 30.99 -9.96 6.84
CA PHE A 51 32.08 -10.58 7.61
C PHE A 51 33.29 -9.64 7.77
N LEU A 52 33.65 -8.87 6.74
CA LEU A 52 34.73 -7.89 6.84
C LEU A 52 34.44 -6.79 7.88
N VAL A 53 33.20 -6.31 7.97
CA VAL A 53 32.80 -5.31 8.97
C VAL A 53 32.90 -5.88 10.40
N VAL A 54 32.45 -7.12 10.60
CA VAL A 54 32.53 -7.78 11.92
C VAL A 54 33.97 -7.97 12.36
N ILE A 55 34.85 -8.43 11.45
CA ILE A 55 36.28 -8.58 11.75
C ILE A 55 36.91 -7.22 12.08
N GLY A 56 36.58 -6.16 11.33
CA GLY A 56 37.08 -4.82 11.59
C GLY A 56 36.67 -4.27 12.96
N MET A 57 35.41 -4.48 13.38
CA MET A 57 34.96 -4.09 14.72
C MET A 57 35.67 -4.87 15.83
N SER A 58 35.87 -6.18 15.66
CA SER A 58 36.63 -6.99 16.62
C SER A 58 38.07 -6.51 16.76
N PHE A 59 38.71 -6.14 15.65
CA PHE A 59 40.07 -5.59 15.65
C PHE A 59 40.14 -4.23 16.36
N ALA A 60 39.17 -3.35 16.11
CA ALA A 60 39.08 -2.06 16.80
C ALA A 60 38.88 -2.23 18.31
N MET A 61 38.01 -3.14 18.73
CA MET A 61 37.80 -3.46 20.15
C MET A 61 39.05 -4.05 20.81
N TYR A 62 39.82 -4.86 20.08
CA TYR A 62 41.09 -5.40 20.57
C TYR A 62 42.13 -4.30 20.81
N TYR A 63 42.30 -3.37 19.86
CA TYR A 63 43.22 -2.24 20.00
C TYR A 63 42.84 -1.30 21.15
N LEU A 64 41.54 -1.02 21.30
CA LEU A 64 41.04 -0.19 22.42
C LEU A 64 41.24 -0.85 23.80
N ASN A 65 41.45 -2.17 23.84
CA ASN A 65 41.73 -2.89 25.08
C ASN A 65 43.24 -3.00 25.38
N GLU A 66 44.12 -2.87 24.38
CA GLU A 66 45.59 -2.91 24.56
C GLU A 66 46.14 -1.56 25.05
N ASP A 67 45.62 -0.45 24.54
CA ASP A 67 45.90 0.87 25.09
C ASP A 67 45.02 1.03 26.33
N GLY A 68 45.59 0.78 27.53
CA GLY A 68 44.91 0.82 28.83
C GLY A 68 44.24 2.17 29.17
N PHE A 69 43.16 2.48 28.46
CA PHE A 69 42.26 3.57 28.72
C PHE A 69 41.40 3.15 29.90
N ASN A 70 41.94 3.36 31.11
CA ASN A 70 41.15 3.40 32.33
C ASN A 70 40.33 4.69 32.29
N PRO A 71 39.02 4.67 31.97
CA PRO A 71 38.21 5.84 32.22
C PRO A 71 38.30 6.13 33.72
N SER A 72 38.76 7.32 34.06
CA SER A 72 38.91 7.75 35.46
C SER A 72 37.58 7.58 36.20
N PRO A 73 37.57 7.04 37.43
CA PRO A 73 36.34 6.67 38.14
C PRO A 73 35.52 7.86 38.69
N ASP A 74 35.93 9.10 38.39
CA ASP A 74 35.34 10.32 38.97
C ASP A 74 34.11 10.88 38.23
N GLN A 75 33.64 10.24 37.14
CA GLN A 75 32.39 10.64 36.46
C GLN A 75 31.20 9.70 36.71
N SER A 76 31.33 8.74 37.64
CA SER A 76 30.29 7.73 37.86
C SER A 76 29.18 8.14 38.83
N LEU A 77 29.36 9.22 39.62
CA LEU A 77 28.37 9.68 40.60
C LEU A 77 27.15 10.37 39.97
N ASP A 78 27.33 11.18 38.91
CA ASP A 78 26.23 11.81 38.18
C ASP A 78 25.40 10.81 37.36
N ALA A 79 26.01 9.71 36.91
CA ALA A 79 25.32 8.66 36.17
C ALA A 79 24.41 7.83 37.09
N THR A 80 24.81 7.59 38.34
CA THR A 80 23.99 6.86 39.32
C THR A 80 22.75 7.62 39.77
N GLU A 81 22.82 8.95 39.91
CA GLU A 81 21.65 9.77 40.29
C GLU A 81 20.59 9.78 39.19
N ASN A 82 21.01 9.88 37.92
CA ASN A 82 20.11 9.79 36.77
C ASN A 82 19.46 8.40 36.63
N ILE A 83 20.16 7.33 37.00
CA ILE A 83 19.60 5.96 36.96
C ILE A 83 18.52 5.78 38.01
N ASP A 84 18.69 6.33 39.22
CA ASP A 84 17.69 6.23 40.28
C ASP A 84 16.44 7.07 39.99
N GLU A 85 16.58 8.23 39.35
CA GLU A 85 15.43 9.01 38.86
C GLU A 85 14.66 8.28 37.75
N VAL A 86 15.37 7.72 36.77
CA VAL A 86 14.77 6.94 35.68
C VAL A 86 14.06 5.70 36.23
N LYS A 87 14.63 5.05 37.25
CA LYS A 87 14.03 3.89 37.90
C LYS A 87 12.74 4.26 38.64
N LYS A 88 12.75 5.34 39.42
CA LYS A 88 11.55 5.89 40.07
C LYS A 88 10.45 6.26 39.06
N MET A 89 10.82 6.84 37.93
CA MET A 89 9.86 7.19 36.87
C MET A 89 9.24 5.95 36.23
N ASN A 90 10.04 4.89 36.02
CA ASN A 90 9.57 3.63 35.47
C ASN A 90 8.62 2.90 36.44
N ASP A 91 8.94 2.92 37.74
CA ASP A 91 8.08 2.36 38.79
C ASP A 91 6.74 3.11 38.88
N SER A 92 6.76 4.45 38.82
CA SER A 92 5.55 5.29 38.77
C SER A 92 4.68 5.00 37.54
N LEU A 93 5.30 4.88 36.36
CA LEU A 93 4.61 4.51 35.12
C LEU A 93 3.97 3.11 35.19
N GLN A 94 4.63 2.15 35.83
CA GLN A 94 4.07 0.82 36.04
C GLN A 94 2.86 0.84 36.98
N GLU A 95 2.88 1.69 38.01
CA GLU A 95 1.76 1.88 38.92
C GLU A 95 0.56 2.54 38.20
N GLU A 96 0.80 3.57 37.38
CA GLU A 96 -0.26 4.18 36.56
C GLU A 96 -0.86 3.18 35.57
N LEU A 97 -0.03 2.33 34.94
CA LEU A 97 -0.50 1.27 34.04
C LEU A 97 -1.32 0.21 34.77
N MET A 98 -0.93 -0.18 35.99
CA MET A 98 -1.71 -1.09 36.83
C MET A 98 -3.07 -0.48 37.16
N LYS A 99 -3.10 0.79 37.57
CA LYS A 99 -4.35 1.50 37.89
C LYS A 99 -5.27 1.60 36.68
N LEU A 100 -4.74 2.00 35.53
CA LEU A 100 -5.52 2.11 34.30
C LEU A 100 -6.06 0.74 33.84
N LYS A 101 -5.27 -0.32 34.00
CA LYS A 101 -5.70 -1.69 33.67
C LYS A 101 -6.84 -2.15 34.59
N THR A 102 -6.78 -1.81 35.87
CA THR A 102 -7.86 -2.08 36.83
C THR A 102 -9.12 -1.29 36.46
N ASP A 103 -9.00 0.02 36.19
CA ASP A 103 -10.12 0.85 35.77
C ASP A 103 -10.79 0.32 34.48
N ILE A 104 -10.00 -0.14 33.50
CA ILE A 104 -10.52 -0.75 32.27
C ILE A 104 -11.23 -2.08 32.57
N SER A 105 -10.71 -2.89 33.50
CA SER A 105 -11.33 -4.15 33.91
C SER A 105 -12.68 -3.89 34.56
N ASP A 106 -12.75 -2.93 35.47
CA ASP A 106 -13.99 -2.55 36.17
C ASP A 106 -15.02 -1.98 35.20
N TYR A 107 -14.58 -1.17 34.23
CA TYR A 107 -15.46 -0.69 33.15
C TYR A 107 -15.98 -1.84 32.28
N LYS A 108 -15.13 -2.82 31.95
CA LYS A 108 -15.53 -4.00 31.16
C LYS A 108 -16.51 -4.87 31.92
N GLU A 109 -16.30 -5.10 33.21
CA GLU A 109 -17.21 -5.86 34.08
C GLU A 109 -18.57 -5.18 34.20
N LYS A 110 -18.56 -3.85 34.38
CA LYS A 110 -19.78 -3.02 34.40
C LYS A 110 -20.51 -2.99 33.05
N LEU A 111 -19.79 -3.20 31.94
CA LEU A 111 -20.37 -3.35 30.60
C LEU A 111 -21.00 -4.75 30.42
N SER A 112 -20.36 -5.81 30.93
CA SER A 112 -20.93 -7.17 30.88
C SER A 112 -22.20 -7.32 31.72
N LEU A 113 -22.30 -6.65 32.87
CA LEU A 113 -23.52 -6.66 33.71
C LEU A 113 -24.71 -5.90 33.10
N ARG A 114 -24.52 -5.17 31.99
CA ARG A 114 -25.59 -4.49 31.25
C ARG A 114 -26.04 -5.24 29.99
N THR A 115 -25.47 -6.41 29.70
CA THR A 115 -25.65 -7.11 28.43
C THR A 115 -26.18 -8.52 28.62
N ASP A 116 -27.26 -8.67 29.40
CA ASP A 116 -27.99 -9.95 29.54
C ASP A 116 -29.02 -10.20 28.42
N ASP A 117 -29.06 -9.38 27.35
CA ASP A 117 -30.09 -9.49 26.31
C ASP A 117 -29.58 -9.53 24.85
N ILE A 118 -28.31 -9.91 24.55
CA ILE A 118 -27.90 -10.22 23.15
C ILE A 118 -26.82 -11.34 23.11
N PRO A 119 -26.94 -12.36 22.21
CA PRO A 119 -26.02 -13.49 22.16
C PRO A 119 -24.65 -13.15 21.55
N GLU A 120 -23.65 -13.79 22.14
CA GLU A 120 -22.24 -13.84 21.77
C GLU A 120 -22.02 -14.30 20.32
N VAL A 121 -21.34 -13.50 19.49
CA VAL A 121 -20.83 -13.95 18.18
C VAL A 121 -19.31 -13.80 18.16
N SER A 122 -18.68 -14.96 18.32
CA SER A 122 -17.27 -15.23 18.04
C SER A 122 -16.89 -14.83 16.61
N MET A 123 -15.82 -14.03 16.50
CA MET A 123 -15.12 -13.78 15.25
C MET A 123 -14.45 -15.06 14.76
N ASP A 124 -15.07 -15.74 13.80
CA ASP A 124 -14.32 -16.38 12.73
C ASP A 124 -15.23 -16.67 11.54
N THR A 125 -14.61 -16.78 10.37
CA THR A 125 -15.15 -17.39 9.12
C THR A 125 -15.42 -16.44 7.94
N VAL A 126 -14.41 -16.41 7.06
CA VAL A 126 -14.45 -16.70 5.61
C VAL A 126 -15.58 -16.10 4.77
N ILE A 127 -15.14 -15.27 3.83
CA ILE A 127 -15.88 -14.75 2.68
C ILE A 127 -16.21 -15.91 1.72
N THR A 128 -17.49 -16.20 1.53
CA THR A 128 -18.00 -16.84 0.30
C THR A 128 -19.33 -16.23 -0.11
N ASP A 129 -19.38 -15.85 -1.39
CA ASP A 129 -20.52 -15.30 -2.13
C ASP A 129 -21.80 -16.15 -2.02
N SER A 130 -22.93 -15.48 -1.78
CA SER A 130 -24.21 -15.61 -2.53
C SER A 130 -25.37 -15.20 -1.61
N SER A 131 -25.91 -14.00 -1.81
CA SER A 131 -27.11 -13.53 -1.10
C SER A 131 -28.37 -13.71 -1.94
N LYS A 132 -29.28 -14.55 -1.43
CA LYS A 132 -30.72 -14.32 -1.57
C LYS A 132 -31.39 -14.71 -0.25
N GLY A 133 -31.57 -13.72 0.61
CA GLY A 133 -32.23 -13.88 1.90
C GLY A 133 -32.29 -12.53 2.61
N LYS A 134 -33.48 -11.93 2.62
CA LYS A 134 -33.79 -10.67 3.30
C LYS A 134 -33.78 -10.91 4.82
N SER A 135 -32.97 -10.15 5.55
CA SER A 135 -33.30 -9.78 6.92
C SER A 135 -32.81 -8.35 7.16
N ALA A 136 -33.75 -7.52 7.60
CA ALA A 136 -33.55 -6.11 7.86
C ALA A 136 -33.04 -5.95 9.29
N ASP A 137 -31.76 -5.66 9.41
CA ASP A 137 -31.23 -4.75 10.43
C ASP A 137 -30.28 -3.81 9.69
N ASP A 138 -30.52 -2.50 9.86
CA ASP A 138 -29.94 -1.40 9.09
C ASP A 138 -28.44 -1.21 9.41
N ILE A 139 -27.61 -2.21 9.10
CA ILE A 139 -26.17 -2.01 8.95
C ILE A 139 -26.02 -1.10 7.74
N LYS A 140 -25.95 0.22 7.99
CA LYS A 140 -25.61 1.23 6.98
C LYS A 140 -24.33 0.79 6.29
N LYS A 141 -24.48 0.12 5.15
CA LYS A 141 -23.37 -0.30 4.31
C LYS A 141 -22.63 0.97 3.91
N LEU A 142 -21.41 1.13 4.42
CA LEU A 142 -20.56 2.27 4.09
C LEU A 142 -20.48 2.39 2.56
N LYS A 143 -20.96 3.51 2.04
CA LYS A 143 -20.91 3.81 0.61
C LYS A 143 -19.55 4.42 0.32
N PHE A 144 -18.66 3.63 -0.25
CA PHE A 144 -17.35 4.10 -0.68
C PHE A 144 -17.45 4.73 -2.08
N GLN A 145 -16.94 5.95 -2.19
CA GLN A 145 -16.79 6.67 -3.45
C GLN A 145 -15.36 6.47 -3.96
N LYS A 146 -15.21 6.30 -5.27
CA LYS A 146 -13.90 6.18 -5.93
C LYS A 146 -13.61 7.46 -6.70
N GLN A 147 -12.49 8.10 -6.38
CA GLN A 147 -12.08 9.35 -7.01
C GLN A 147 -10.65 9.23 -7.55
N HIS A 148 -10.43 9.71 -8.76
CA HIS A 148 -9.09 9.83 -9.35
C HIS A 148 -8.43 11.13 -8.90
N CYS A 149 -7.15 11.08 -8.58
CA CYS A 149 -6.41 12.25 -8.12
C CYS A 149 -4.91 12.15 -8.39
N TYR A 150 -4.24 13.30 -8.37
CA TYR A 150 -2.81 13.40 -8.10
C TYR A 150 -2.60 13.68 -6.62
N VAL A 151 -1.80 12.85 -5.95
CA VAL A 151 -1.42 13.12 -4.55
C VAL A 151 -0.14 13.93 -4.55
N LYS A 152 -0.21 15.18 -4.10
CA LYS A 152 0.92 16.12 -4.11
C LYS A 152 1.77 16.03 -2.85
N ASN A 153 1.13 15.79 -1.71
CA ASN A 153 1.83 15.72 -0.44
C ASN A 153 1.18 14.71 0.50
N VAL A 154 1.99 14.20 1.44
CA VAL A 154 1.53 13.37 2.55
C VAL A 154 2.33 13.74 3.79
N PHE A 155 1.62 13.97 4.89
CA PHE A 155 2.22 14.42 6.14
C PHE A 155 1.43 13.91 7.35
N ARG A 156 2.03 14.01 8.53
CA ARG A 156 1.41 13.63 9.80
C ARG A 156 1.31 14.85 10.69
N THR A 157 0.14 15.04 11.30
CA THR A 157 -0.14 16.12 12.25
C THR A 157 -0.96 15.56 13.40
N ASN A 158 -0.51 15.72 14.64
CA ASN A 158 -1.20 15.23 15.85
C ASN A 158 -1.53 13.72 15.79
N GLY A 159 -0.62 12.90 15.27
CA GLY A 159 -0.82 11.45 15.14
C GLY A 159 -1.65 11.03 13.93
N VAL A 160 -2.45 11.93 13.35
CA VAL A 160 -3.29 11.68 12.17
C VAL A 160 -2.50 11.95 10.89
N ILE A 161 -2.76 11.16 9.85
CA ILE A 161 -2.06 11.27 8.57
C ILE A 161 -3.00 11.89 7.55
N PHE A 162 -2.50 12.90 6.85
CA PHE A 162 -3.23 13.60 5.81
C PHE A 162 -2.54 13.48 4.46
N ILE A 163 -3.34 13.49 3.40
CA ILE A 163 -2.87 13.69 2.03
C ILE A 163 -3.43 14.99 1.46
N GLU A 164 -2.62 15.67 0.66
CA GLU A 164 -3.09 16.76 -0.20
C GLU A 164 -3.24 16.20 -1.61
N ALA A 165 -4.48 16.15 -2.08
CA ALA A 165 -4.86 15.56 -3.35
C ALA A 165 -5.52 16.59 -4.27
N ASP A 166 -5.14 16.55 -5.53
CA ASP A 166 -5.77 17.29 -6.63
C ASP A 166 -6.69 16.34 -7.40
N PHE A 167 -7.98 16.62 -7.44
CA PHE A 167 -8.97 15.72 -8.02
C PHE A 167 -9.05 15.90 -9.54
N ILE A 168 -8.99 14.78 -10.25
CA ILE A 168 -9.02 14.77 -11.70
C ILE A 168 -10.14 13.88 -12.23
N GLU A 169 -10.54 14.14 -13.47
CA GLU A 169 -11.45 13.29 -14.21
C GLU A 169 -10.65 12.41 -15.16
N TYR A 170 -10.81 11.09 -15.01
CA TYR A 170 -10.08 10.11 -15.80
C TYR A 170 -11.01 9.38 -16.76
N TYR A 171 -10.74 9.48 -18.06
CA TYR A 171 -11.55 8.90 -19.13
C TYR A 171 -10.74 7.87 -19.92
N LYS A 172 -11.42 6.87 -20.48
CA LYS A 172 -10.85 5.81 -21.32
C LYS A 172 -11.66 5.61 -22.59
N GLY A 173 -11.01 5.15 -23.66
CA GLY A 173 -11.70 4.75 -24.87
C GLY A 173 -12.41 5.90 -25.57
N ARG A 174 -13.59 5.60 -26.12
CA ARG A 174 -14.44 6.61 -26.80
C ARG A 174 -14.82 7.79 -25.90
N LYS A 175 -14.94 7.58 -24.59
CA LYS A 175 -15.24 8.67 -23.64
C LYS A 175 -14.06 9.64 -23.50
N ALA A 176 -12.84 9.13 -23.58
CA ALA A 176 -11.63 9.95 -23.57
C ALA A 176 -11.59 10.86 -24.80
N VAL A 177 -11.76 10.30 -25.99
CA VAL A 177 -11.79 11.07 -27.25
C VAL A 177 -12.90 12.12 -27.23
N LYS A 178 -14.10 11.76 -26.76
CA LYS A 178 -15.21 12.71 -26.63
C LYS A 178 -14.86 13.89 -25.72
N LYS A 179 -14.31 13.62 -24.53
CA LYS A 179 -13.94 14.67 -23.58
C LYS A 179 -12.78 15.53 -24.08
N ALA A 180 -11.76 14.91 -24.68
CA ALA A 180 -10.65 15.63 -25.29
C ALA A 180 -11.13 16.55 -26.43
N LYS A 181 -12.09 16.09 -27.25
CA LYS A 181 -12.73 16.92 -28.28
C LYS A 181 -13.48 18.12 -27.68
N GLU A 182 -14.26 17.90 -26.62
CA GLU A 182 -14.96 18.99 -25.90
C GLU A 182 -13.99 20.05 -25.36
N ASN A 183 -12.78 19.64 -24.98
CA ASN A 183 -11.75 20.52 -24.43
C ASN A 183 -10.75 21.05 -25.49
N ASN A 184 -10.92 20.71 -26.78
CA ASN A 184 -9.99 21.02 -27.87
C ASN A 184 -8.57 20.44 -27.75
N ASP A 185 -8.42 19.35 -26.97
CA ASP A 185 -7.15 18.64 -26.78
C ASP A 185 -7.06 17.36 -27.65
N ALA A 186 -8.12 17.00 -28.36
CA ALA A 186 -8.12 15.83 -29.24
C ALA A 186 -7.38 16.14 -30.54
N GLU A 187 -6.50 15.22 -30.94
CA GLU A 187 -5.92 15.24 -32.28
C GLU A 187 -6.99 14.86 -33.31
N TYR A 188 -6.79 15.35 -34.53
CA TYR A 188 -7.67 15.06 -35.64
C TYR A 188 -6.91 14.86 -36.94
N ASP A 189 -7.50 14.05 -37.82
CA ASP A 189 -7.10 13.90 -39.21
C ASP A 189 -8.31 14.12 -40.12
N ILE A 190 -8.07 14.52 -41.36
CA ILE A 190 -9.12 14.73 -42.36
C ILE A 190 -9.17 13.48 -43.23
N ASP A 191 -10.33 12.82 -43.27
CA ASP A 191 -10.51 11.63 -44.08
C ASP A 191 -10.53 11.97 -45.59
N LYS A 192 -10.59 10.93 -46.44
CA LYS A 192 -10.63 11.10 -47.90
C LYS A 192 -11.89 11.81 -48.41
N ASN A 193 -12.93 11.92 -47.59
CA ASN A 193 -14.20 12.57 -47.90
C ASN A 193 -14.26 14.01 -47.36
N GLY A 194 -13.24 14.45 -46.60
CA GLY A 194 -13.19 15.75 -45.95
C GLY A 194 -13.73 15.77 -44.51
N ASP A 195 -14.09 14.62 -43.93
CA ASP A 195 -14.60 14.51 -42.56
C ASP A 195 -13.47 14.52 -41.52
N THR A 196 -13.71 15.19 -40.39
CA THR A 196 -12.73 15.26 -39.29
C THR A 196 -12.82 14.05 -38.36
N LEU A 197 -11.78 13.22 -38.36
CA LEU A 197 -11.65 12.06 -37.47
C LEU A 197 -10.81 12.43 -36.24
N TYR A 198 -11.44 12.43 -35.06
CA TYR A 198 -10.76 12.71 -33.79
C TYR A 198 -10.20 11.44 -33.13
N PHE A 199 -8.99 11.49 -32.59
CA PHE A 199 -8.36 10.36 -31.91
C PHE A 199 -7.42 10.79 -30.77
N LEU A 200 -6.97 9.79 -29.98
CA LEU A 200 -5.97 9.91 -28.92
C LEU A 200 -5.04 8.70 -29.01
N TYR A 201 -3.73 8.91 -29.03
CA TYR A 201 -2.76 7.81 -29.12
C TYR A 201 -2.80 6.87 -27.91
N ASP A 202 -2.88 7.43 -26.71
CA ASP A 202 -2.80 6.65 -25.47
C ASP A 202 -4.15 6.05 -25.04
N ASN A 203 -5.23 6.28 -25.78
CA ASN A 203 -6.57 5.74 -25.49
C ASN A 203 -7.12 6.09 -24.08
N TYR A 204 -6.54 7.08 -23.41
CA TYR A 204 -7.03 7.69 -22.18
C TYR A 204 -6.90 9.21 -22.24
N TYR A 205 -7.67 9.91 -21.41
CA TYR A 205 -7.62 11.37 -21.29
C TYR A 205 -7.82 11.75 -19.82
N VAL A 206 -7.04 12.72 -19.36
CA VAL A 206 -7.11 13.25 -18.00
C VAL A 206 -7.50 14.70 -18.09
N SER A 207 -8.64 15.06 -17.49
CA SER A 207 -9.03 16.46 -17.34
C SER A 207 -8.82 16.90 -15.91
N ASN A 208 -8.15 18.02 -15.73
CA ASN A 208 -8.00 18.69 -14.45
C ASN A 208 -8.56 20.11 -14.54
N THR A 209 -9.89 20.21 -14.53
CA THR A 209 -10.56 21.52 -14.63
C THR A 209 -10.49 22.30 -13.31
N ASN A 210 -10.27 21.62 -12.18
CA ASN A 210 -10.24 22.23 -10.84
C ASN A 210 -9.02 21.77 -10.06
N THR A 211 -7.97 22.57 -10.10
CA THR A 211 -6.66 22.33 -9.46
C THR A 211 -6.64 22.56 -7.95
N LYS A 212 -7.81 22.72 -7.31
CA LYS A 212 -7.90 22.99 -5.87
C LYS A 212 -7.47 21.76 -5.09
N LEU A 213 -6.35 21.90 -4.38
CA LEU A 213 -5.86 20.89 -3.43
C LEU A 213 -6.86 20.68 -2.29
N ARG A 214 -7.12 19.41 -2.01
CA ARG A 214 -8.00 18.97 -0.92
C ARG A 214 -7.18 18.18 0.08
N ARG A 215 -7.30 18.57 1.34
CA ARG A 215 -6.73 17.82 2.46
C ARG A 215 -7.71 16.72 2.85
N LEU A 216 -7.24 15.49 2.80
CA LEU A 216 -8.03 14.30 3.15
C LEU A 216 -7.34 13.55 4.26
N GLU A 217 -8.14 13.07 5.20
CA GLU A 217 -7.67 12.23 6.30
C GLU A 217 -7.51 10.78 5.84
N LEU A 218 -6.44 10.13 6.27
CA LEU A 218 -6.23 8.70 6.05
C LEU A 218 -6.71 7.89 7.25
N ASN A 219 -7.46 6.83 6.98
CA ASN A 219 -7.78 5.86 8.01
C ASN A 219 -6.49 5.17 8.52
N ASP A 220 -6.42 4.88 9.82
CA ASP A 220 -5.26 4.21 10.44
C ASP A 220 -4.91 2.87 9.79
N LYS A 221 -5.91 2.19 9.22
CA LYS A 221 -5.79 0.90 8.53
C LYS A 221 -5.86 1.04 7.01
N VAL A 222 -5.52 2.21 6.46
CA VAL A 222 -5.56 2.45 5.02
C VAL A 222 -4.70 1.44 4.26
N ARG A 223 -5.29 0.83 3.23
CA ARG A 223 -4.61 -0.15 2.39
C ARG A 223 -4.00 0.53 1.17
N ILE A 224 -2.69 0.40 1.00
CA ILE A 224 -1.98 0.91 -0.19
C ILE A 224 -1.60 -0.27 -1.07
N GLN A 225 -2.08 -0.28 -2.31
CA GLN A 225 -1.74 -1.35 -3.25
C GLN A 225 -0.24 -1.32 -3.61
N ASN A 226 0.39 -2.50 -3.65
CA ASN A 226 1.81 -2.71 -3.97
C ASN A 226 2.80 -2.15 -2.94
N LEU A 227 2.36 -1.89 -1.71
CA LEU A 227 3.24 -1.58 -0.58
C LEU A 227 3.10 -2.69 0.46
N ASN A 228 4.20 -3.40 0.73
CA ASN A 228 4.24 -4.33 1.86
C ASN A 228 4.23 -3.51 3.16
N GLN A 229 3.06 -3.39 3.77
CA GLN A 229 2.90 -2.84 5.11
C GLN A 229 3.33 -3.90 6.13
N ILE A 230 4.64 -4.00 6.36
CA ILE A 230 5.22 -4.97 7.32
C ILE A 230 5.01 -4.48 8.76
N SER A 231 4.87 -3.17 8.98
CA SER A 231 4.68 -2.57 10.29
C SER A 231 3.25 -2.10 10.54
N LYS A 232 2.86 -2.01 11.82
CA LYS A 232 1.62 -1.36 12.29
C LYS A 232 1.73 0.15 12.08
N GLY A 233 1.55 0.61 10.85
CA GLY A 233 1.54 2.03 10.54
C GLY A 233 1.66 2.34 9.05
N PHE A 234 1.20 3.52 8.67
CA PHE A 234 1.34 4.01 7.31
C PHE A 234 2.82 4.29 6.97
N PRO A 235 3.37 3.72 5.89
CA PRO A 235 4.77 3.89 5.53
C PRO A 235 4.99 5.25 4.83
N LEU A 236 4.97 6.35 5.61
CA LEU A 236 5.00 7.73 5.12
C LEU A 236 6.12 7.99 4.10
N LYS A 237 7.37 7.66 4.45
CA LYS A 237 8.53 7.86 3.58
C LYS A 237 8.46 7.05 2.29
N ALA A 238 7.92 5.83 2.33
CA ALA A 238 7.79 5.00 1.14
C ALA A 238 6.68 5.53 0.22
N PHE A 239 5.57 5.98 0.79
CA PHE A 239 4.48 6.57 0.02
C PHE A 239 4.90 7.91 -0.60
N GLN A 240 5.68 8.75 0.11
CA GLN A 240 6.30 9.96 -0.44
C GLN A 240 7.09 9.68 -1.72
N LYS A 241 7.92 8.62 -1.73
CA LYS A 241 8.68 8.21 -2.93
C LYS A 241 7.79 7.76 -4.08
N ILE A 242 6.65 7.14 -3.80
CA ILE A 242 5.71 6.70 -4.84
C ILE A 242 5.06 7.91 -5.51
N ILE A 243 4.66 8.92 -4.72
CA ILE A 243 3.98 10.10 -5.23
C ILE A 243 4.93 11.09 -5.93
N SER A 244 6.25 10.99 -5.72
CA SER A 244 7.24 11.87 -6.38
C SER A 244 7.21 11.83 -7.91
N ASN A 245 6.70 10.75 -8.51
CA ASN A 245 6.56 10.63 -9.96
C ASN A 245 5.18 11.08 -10.48
N ASP A 246 4.43 11.84 -9.68
CA ASP A 246 3.06 12.29 -9.97
C ASP A 246 2.14 11.22 -10.60
N PRO A 247 2.08 9.99 -10.04
CA PRO A 247 1.21 8.97 -10.59
C PRO A 247 -0.26 9.31 -10.37
N ILE A 248 -1.12 8.94 -11.32
CA ILE A 248 -2.57 8.95 -11.11
C ILE A 248 -2.91 7.89 -10.07
N MET A 249 -3.57 8.33 -9.00
CA MET A 249 -4.06 7.48 -7.92
C MET A 249 -5.58 7.40 -7.96
N VAL A 250 -6.13 6.30 -7.46
CA VAL A 250 -7.55 6.12 -7.18
C VAL A 250 -7.71 5.95 -5.68
N LEU A 251 -8.46 6.88 -5.08
CA LEU A 251 -8.81 6.89 -3.68
C LEU A 251 -10.18 6.26 -3.49
N GLU A 252 -10.30 5.35 -2.54
CA GLU A 252 -11.58 4.85 -2.06
C GLU A 252 -11.88 5.52 -0.72
N MET A 253 -12.90 6.37 -0.71
CA MET A 253 -13.20 7.27 0.40
C MET A 253 -14.66 7.17 0.86
N ASN A 254 -14.89 7.43 2.14
CA ASN A 254 -16.21 7.56 2.74
C ASN A 254 -16.16 8.76 3.70
N ASP A 255 -17.08 9.70 3.54
CA ASP A 255 -17.22 10.91 4.34
C ASP A 255 -15.90 11.71 4.53
N GLY A 256 -15.10 11.80 3.47
CA GLY A 256 -13.83 12.54 3.45
C GLY A 256 -12.62 11.77 4.00
N ILE A 257 -12.83 10.56 4.52
CA ILE A 257 -11.76 9.68 5.03
C ILE A 257 -11.36 8.67 3.94
N VAL A 258 -10.07 8.50 3.74
CA VAL A 258 -9.49 7.60 2.73
C VAL A 258 -9.15 6.24 3.34
N TYR A 259 -9.74 5.19 2.78
CA TYR A 259 -9.59 3.81 3.26
C TYR A 259 -8.69 2.95 2.37
N LYS A 260 -8.55 3.32 1.10
CA LYS A 260 -7.70 2.60 0.15
C LYS A 260 -7.10 3.54 -0.87
N ILE A 261 -5.83 3.32 -1.17
CA ILE A 261 -5.09 4.02 -2.22
C ILE A 261 -4.58 2.99 -3.22
N THR A 262 -4.89 3.20 -4.50
CA THR A 262 -4.44 2.33 -5.58
C THR A 262 -3.84 3.15 -6.72
N LYS A 263 -2.74 2.67 -7.30
CA LYS A 263 -2.14 3.30 -8.48
C LYS A 263 -2.99 2.96 -9.71
N GLN A 264 -3.44 3.97 -10.44
CA GLN A 264 -4.12 3.76 -11.72
C GLN A 264 -3.10 3.24 -12.73
N LYS A 265 -3.33 2.03 -13.25
CA LYS A 265 -2.59 1.53 -14.41
C LYS A 265 -3.09 2.24 -15.66
N LEU A 266 -2.20 2.96 -16.33
CA LEU A 266 -2.44 3.50 -17.66
C LEU A 266 -2.45 2.33 -18.65
N PRO A 267 -3.32 2.39 -19.69
CA PRO A 267 -3.40 1.37 -20.73
C PRO A 267 -2.10 1.23 -21.54
#